data_AF-A0A8H7AUY4-F1
#
_entry.id   AF-A0A8H7AUY4-F1
#
_cell.length_a   1.000
_cell.length_b   1.000
_cell.length_c   1.000
_cell.angle_alpha   90.00
_cell.angle_beta   90.00
_cell.angle_gamma   90.00
#
_symmetry.space_group_name_H-M   'P 1'
#
loop_
_entity.id
_entity.type
_entity.pdbx_description
1 polymer ?
#
loop_
_entity_poly.entity_id
_entity_poly.type
_entity_poly.pdbx_seq_one_letter_code
_entity_poly.pdbx_strand_id
1 'polypeptide(L)'
;MAPGAIFETPNVAENFNDHRDGLALEATSDAIDDVNVLKAAMKVKNGTATQKEKDIYEKSEFDAEKDKTQFRQYEEACDRVKNFYREQHEKQTVGYNLKARNAFHAKTRAEMTIWEAMEKLNTLIDESDPDTSLSQIEHLLQSAEAIRRDGKPRWFQLVGLIHDLGKLLFFYDAQGQWDVVGDTFPVGCAYSPKIIYPDTFKNNPDYKDEIYSTEHGIYTPGCGMDNVMLSWGHDEYLYHIMKDQSTIPDEGLAMIRYHSFYPWHTGGAYKWMMNEKDERMLEAVKAFNPYDLYSKSDEVPKVEDLKEYYLDIIDEFIGKDKKLKW
;
A
#
# COMPACT_ATOMS: atom_id res chain seq x y z
N MET A 1 -4.68 49.26 -38.65
CA MET A 1 -3.39 49.13 -37.94
C MET A 1 -3.66 48.35 -36.67
N ALA A 2 -3.24 47.09 -36.64
CA ALA A 2 -3.39 46.19 -35.49
C ALA A 2 -2.09 46.20 -34.66
N PRO A 3 -2.11 46.16 -33.32
CA PRO A 3 -0.90 45.97 -32.53
C PRO A 3 -0.48 44.50 -32.58
N GLY A 4 0.79 44.27 -32.91
CA GLY A 4 1.39 42.94 -33.07
C GLY A 4 1.59 42.21 -31.75
N ALA A 5 1.36 40.89 -31.78
CA ALA A 5 1.75 39.98 -30.73
C ALA A 5 3.28 39.78 -30.77
N ILE A 6 3.94 40.05 -29.65
CA ILE A 6 5.35 39.73 -29.44
C ILE A 6 5.38 38.27 -28.96
N PHE A 7 5.94 37.37 -29.78
CA PHE A 7 6.31 36.03 -29.34
C PHE A 7 7.65 36.15 -28.61
N GLU A 8 7.64 35.96 -27.29
CA GLU A 8 8.87 35.71 -26.53
C GLU A 8 9.34 34.28 -26.82
N THR A 9 10.54 34.15 -27.36
CA THR A 9 11.26 32.89 -27.49
C THR A 9 11.77 32.44 -26.11
N PRO A 10 11.52 31.18 -25.68
CA PRO A 10 12.01 30.70 -24.40
C PRO A 10 13.54 30.61 -24.43
N ASN A 11 14.16 31.22 -23.42
CA ASN A 11 15.60 31.26 -23.25
C ASN A 11 16.07 29.88 -22.77
N VAL A 12 16.64 29.08 -23.67
CA VAL A 12 17.21 27.75 -23.37
C VAL A 12 18.61 27.93 -22.80
N ALA A 13 18.69 28.40 -21.55
CA ALA A 13 19.91 28.38 -20.75
C ALA A 13 19.61 28.68 -19.26
N GLU A 14 18.79 27.85 -18.61
CA GLU A 14 18.82 27.76 -17.14
C GLU A 14 19.24 26.34 -16.74
N ASN A 15 20.35 26.28 -15.99
CA ASN A 15 20.91 25.05 -15.44
C ASN A 15 20.00 24.56 -14.30
N PHE A 16 19.14 23.59 -14.58
CA PHE A 16 18.22 22.97 -13.61
C PHE A 16 18.87 21.96 -12.66
N ASN A 17 20.19 22.04 -12.38
CA ASN A 17 20.82 20.99 -11.57
C ASN A 17 22.12 21.44 -10.88
N ASP A 18 22.02 22.27 -9.84
CA ASP A 18 23.12 22.35 -8.86
C ASP A 18 22.74 22.64 -7.40
N HIS A 19 21.48 22.49 -6.99
CA HIS A 19 21.13 22.63 -5.57
C HIS A 19 20.22 21.48 -5.11
N ARG A 20 20.83 20.55 -4.36
CA ARG A 20 20.12 19.59 -3.52
C ARG A 20 19.62 20.32 -2.27
N ASP A 21 18.55 21.08 -2.44
CA ASP A 21 17.83 21.76 -1.36
C ASP A 21 16.54 21.01 -1.06
N GLY A 22 16.44 20.42 0.14
CA GLY A 22 15.26 19.66 0.57
C GLY A 22 14.00 20.51 0.65
N LEU A 23 14.13 21.82 0.91
CA LEU A 23 13.01 22.76 0.98
C LEU A 23 12.42 23.05 -0.41
N ALA A 24 13.23 22.98 -1.46
CA ALA A 24 12.76 23.14 -2.84
C ALA A 24 11.95 21.92 -3.32
N LEU A 25 12.26 20.73 -2.80
CA LEU A 25 11.53 19.49 -3.09
C LEU A 25 10.16 19.45 -2.39
N GLU A 26 10.08 19.86 -1.12
CA GLU A 26 8.81 20.03 -0.40
C GLU A 26 7.93 21.10 -1.07
N ALA A 27 8.49 22.26 -1.43
CA ALA A 27 7.74 23.31 -2.13
C ALA A 27 7.25 22.86 -3.52
N THR A 28 7.97 21.94 -4.18
CA THR A 28 7.53 21.36 -5.45
C THR A 28 6.41 20.34 -5.23
N SER A 29 6.45 19.56 -4.15
CA SER A 29 5.37 18.65 -3.76
C SER A 29 4.09 19.42 -3.44
N ASP A 30 4.18 20.45 -2.59
CA ASP A 30 3.05 21.33 -2.24
C ASP A 30 2.46 22.00 -3.49
N ALA A 31 3.31 22.42 -4.43
CA ALA A 31 2.86 23.00 -5.69
C ALA A 31 2.16 21.97 -6.61
N ILE A 32 2.54 20.69 -6.55
CA ILE A 32 1.86 19.61 -7.28
C ILE A 32 0.48 19.36 -6.67
N ASP A 33 0.37 19.36 -5.34
CA ASP A 33 -0.89 19.20 -4.62
C ASP A 33 -1.85 20.36 -4.91
N ASP A 34 -1.34 21.60 -4.89
CA ASP A 34 -2.11 22.79 -5.27
C ASP A 34 -2.60 22.71 -6.73
N VAL A 35 -1.78 22.21 -7.66
CA VAL A 35 -2.18 22.01 -9.05
C VAL A 35 -3.25 20.92 -9.18
N ASN A 36 -3.18 19.86 -8.38
CA ASN A 36 -4.17 18.80 -8.37
C ASN A 36 -5.52 19.29 -7.82
N VAL A 37 -5.49 20.10 -6.74
CA VAL A 37 -6.68 20.78 -6.20
C VAL A 37 -7.28 21.74 -7.23
N LEU A 38 -6.45 22.51 -7.94
CA LEU A 38 -6.90 23.41 -9.01
C LEU A 38 -7.49 22.65 -10.20
N LYS A 39 -6.89 21.53 -10.62
CA LYS A 39 -7.43 20.66 -11.68
C LYS A 39 -8.77 20.06 -11.28
N ALA A 40 -8.91 19.59 -10.03
CA ALA A 40 -10.17 19.10 -9.49
C ALA A 40 -11.24 20.22 -9.48
N ALA A 41 -10.88 21.43 -9.03
CA ALA A 41 -11.75 22.59 -9.06
C ALA A 41 -12.17 22.99 -10.49
N MET A 42 -11.28 22.86 -11.48
CA MET A 42 -11.60 23.10 -12.90
C MET A 42 -12.49 22.01 -13.49
N LYS A 43 -12.32 20.73 -13.12
CA LYS A 43 -13.22 19.63 -13.52
C LYS A 43 -14.65 19.82 -12.96
N VAL A 44 -14.79 20.35 -11.73
CA VAL A 44 -16.10 20.75 -11.15
C VAL A 44 -16.70 21.94 -11.91
N LYS A 45 -15.89 22.95 -12.27
CA LYS A 45 -16.35 24.13 -13.03
C LYS A 45 -16.85 23.80 -14.44
N ASN A 46 -16.34 22.73 -15.04
CA ASN A 46 -16.69 22.25 -16.37
C ASN A 46 -17.86 21.24 -16.38
N GLY A 47 -18.51 21.00 -15.25
CA GLY A 47 -19.76 20.23 -15.18
C GLY A 47 -19.63 18.72 -15.34
N THR A 48 -18.41 18.15 -15.20
CA THR A 48 -18.17 16.70 -15.30
C THR A 48 -17.96 16.00 -13.95
N ALA A 49 -17.89 16.74 -12.84
CA ALA A 49 -17.78 16.18 -11.49
C ALA A 49 -18.95 16.67 -10.63
N THR A 50 -19.82 15.77 -10.19
CA THR A 50 -21.08 16.08 -9.49
C THR A 50 -20.95 16.22 -7.98
N GLN A 51 -19.80 15.88 -7.38
CA GLN A 51 -19.54 16.07 -5.94
C GLN A 51 -18.10 16.55 -5.73
N LYS A 52 -17.91 17.45 -4.75
CA LYS A 52 -16.60 17.88 -4.28
C LYS A 52 -15.92 16.65 -3.64
N GLU A 53 -14.71 16.30 -4.08
CA GLU A 53 -13.94 15.21 -3.46
C GLU A 53 -13.77 15.50 -1.97
N LYS A 54 -14.05 14.48 -1.13
CA LYS A 54 -13.81 14.55 0.32
C LYS A 54 -12.32 14.38 0.59
N ASP A 55 -11.84 15.03 1.65
CA ASP A 55 -10.46 14.88 2.09
C ASP A 55 -10.20 13.44 2.57
N ILE A 56 -8.99 12.92 2.37
CA ILE A 56 -8.67 11.52 2.69
C ILE A 56 -8.78 11.22 4.18
N TYR A 57 -8.53 12.19 5.04
CA TYR A 57 -8.57 12.06 6.50
C TYR A 57 -9.97 12.23 7.09
N GLU A 58 -10.97 12.61 6.28
CA GLU A 58 -12.37 12.54 6.71
C GLU A 58 -12.71 11.09 7.07
N LYS A 59 -13.40 10.90 8.20
CA LYS A 59 -13.75 9.56 8.68
C LYS A 59 -14.58 8.81 7.63
N SER A 60 -14.31 7.52 7.47
CA SER A 60 -15.11 6.64 6.63
C SER A 60 -16.57 6.60 7.10
N GLU A 61 -17.50 6.63 6.14
CA GLU A 61 -18.94 6.62 6.39
C GLU A 61 -19.55 5.24 6.06
N PHE A 62 -19.02 4.54 5.06
CA PHE A 62 -19.54 3.25 4.62
C PHE A 62 -19.55 2.14 5.70
N ASP A 63 -18.66 2.23 6.70
CA ASP A 63 -18.52 1.25 7.78
C ASP A 63 -19.20 1.69 9.09
N ALA A 64 -19.90 2.84 9.10
CA ALA A 64 -20.45 3.43 10.32
C ALA A 64 -21.43 2.52 11.07
N GLU A 65 -22.17 1.67 10.35
CA GLU A 65 -23.16 0.74 10.90
C GLU A 65 -22.60 -0.68 11.09
N LYS A 66 -21.33 -0.94 10.74
CA LYS A 66 -20.73 -2.27 10.82
C LYS A 66 -20.30 -2.60 12.25
N ASP A 67 -20.61 -3.82 12.69
CA ASP A 67 -20.08 -4.35 13.94
C ASP A 67 -18.61 -4.73 13.77
N LYS A 68 -17.73 -3.81 14.16
CA LYS A 68 -16.27 -3.98 14.06
C LYS A 68 -15.72 -5.13 14.92
N THR A 69 -16.51 -5.64 15.87
CA THR A 69 -16.10 -6.77 16.72
C THR A 69 -16.12 -8.11 15.98
N GLN A 70 -16.74 -8.19 14.80
CA GLN A 70 -16.81 -9.43 14.00
C GLN A 70 -15.57 -9.68 13.12
N PHE A 71 -14.68 -8.70 13.00
CA PHE A 71 -13.52 -8.78 12.11
C PHE A 71 -12.25 -9.14 12.88
N ARG A 72 -11.30 -9.82 12.22
CA ARG A 72 -9.96 -10.13 12.76
C ARG A 72 -9.99 -10.90 14.10
N GLN A 73 -10.88 -11.87 14.23
CA GLN A 73 -11.02 -12.71 15.44
C GLN A 73 -9.95 -13.82 15.49
N TYR A 74 -8.69 -13.46 15.77
CA TYR A 74 -7.58 -14.40 15.77
C TYR A 74 -7.62 -15.46 16.89
N GLU A 75 -8.25 -15.17 18.04
CA GLU A 75 -8.38 -16.18 19.10
C GLU A 75 -9.26 -17.36 18.65
N GLU A 76 -10.33 -17.05 17.92
CA GLU A 76 -11.31 -18.00 17.39
C GLU A 76 -10.97 -18.52 15.99
N ALA A 77 -9.94 -17.98 15.35
CA ALA A 77 -9.52 -18.37 14.00
C ALA A 77 -9.16 -19.87 13.91
N CYS A 78 -9.39 -20.44 12.73
CA CYS A 78 -9.14 -21.85 12.45
C CYS A 78 -7.64 -22.19 12.44
N ASP A 79 -7.32 -23.48 12.55
CA ASP A 79 -5.93 -23.96 12.60
C ASP A 79 -5.12 -23.57 11.36
N ARG A 80 -5.77 -23.39 10.19
CA ARG A 80 -5.12 -22.93 8.96
C ARG A 80 -4.44 -21.57 9.18
N VAL A 81 -5.18 -20.59 9.70
CA VAL A 81 -4.67 -19.22 9.96
C VAL A 81 -3.59 -19.25 11.05
N LYS A 82 -3.81 -20.01 12.12
CA LYS A 82 -2.83 -20.16 13.21
C LYS A 82 -1.52 -20.79 12.74
N ASN A 83 -1.59 -21.80 11.87
CA ASN A 83 -0.42 -22.47 11.32
C ASN A 83 0.31 -21.60 10.29
N PHE A 84 -0.44 -20.85 9.48
CA PHE A 84 0.11 -19.85 8.55
C PHE A 84 1.02 -18.85 9.30
N TYR A 85 0.50 -18.19 10.34
CA TYR A 85 1.26 -17.19 11.07
C TYR A 85 2.44 -17.80 11.83
N ARG A 86 2.28 -19.03 12.36
CA ARG A 86 3.40 -19.75 12.97
C ARG A 86 4.54 -19.97 11.97
N GLU A 87 4.21 -20.39 10.74
CA GLU A 87 5.20 -20.60 9.69
C GLU A 87 5.87 -19.29 9.27
N GLN A 88 5.08 -18.23 9.07
CA GLN A 88 5.59 -16.89 8.75
C GLN A 88 6.55 -16.39 9.83
N HIS A 89 6.12 -16.42 11.10
CA HIS A 89 6.94 -15.97 12.22
C HIS A 89 8.20 -16.80 12.39
N GLU A 90 8.19 -18.09 12.07
CA GLU A 90 9.38 -18.95 12.15
C GLU A 90 10.40 -18.66 11.03
N LYS A 91 9.93 -18.31 9.81
CA LYS A 91 10.77 -18.25 8.60
C LYS A 91 11.19 -16.84 8.17
N GLN A 92 10.43 -15.81 8.55
CA GLN A 92 10.78 -14.41 8.27
C GLN A 92 11.93 -13.94 9.17
N THR A 93 13.15 -14.05 8.64
CA THR A 93 14.41 -13.66 9.28
C THR A 93 15.03 -12.49 8.53
N VAL A 94 15.99 -11.79 9.15
CA VAL A 94 16.83 -10.79 8.47
C VAL A 94 17.50 -11.41 7.24
N GLY A 95 18.07 -12.60 7.38
CA GLY A 95 18.72 -13.31 6.28
C GLY A 95 17.79 -13.61 5.11
N TYR A 96 16.55 -14.04 5.40
CA TYR A 96 15.53 -14.25 4.38
C TYR A 96 15.15 -12.94 3.68
N ASN A 97 14.90 -11.89 4.45
CA ASN A 97 14.45 -10.60 3.95
C ASN A 97 15.49 -9.92 3.05
N LEU A 98 16.77 -10.01 3.40
CA LEU A 98 17.87 -9.56 2.54
C LEU A 98 17.91 -10.34 1.22
N LYS A 99 17.76 -11.67 1.28
CA LYS A 99 17.74 -12.53 0.08
C LYS A 99 16.55 -12.18 -0.83
N ALA A 100 15.35 -12.02 -0.27
CA ALA A 100 14.14 -11.73 -1.02
C ALA A 100 14.21 -10.37 -1.73
N ARG A 101 14.66 -9.32 -1.02
CA ARG A 101 14.87 -7.98 -1.60
C ARG A 101 15.92 -7.97 -2.71
N ASN A 102 17.03 -8.68 -2.52
CA ASN A 102 18.03 -8.84 -3.57
C ASN A 102 17.45 -9.57 -4.80
N ALA A 103 16.67 -10.63 -4.58
CA ALA A 103 16.01 -11.37 -5.66
C ALA A 103 14.95 -10.53 -6.37
N PHE A 104 14.30 -9.59 -5.67
CA PHE A 104 13.38 -8.62 -6.27
C PHE A 104 14.13 -7.71 -7.26
N HIS A 105 15.20 -7.06 -6.84
CA HIS A 105 15.95 -6.14 -7.69
C HIS A 105 16.73 -6.83 -8.83
N ALA A 106 17.06 -8.11 -8.68
CA ALA A 106 17.86 -8.84 -9.66
C ALA A 106 17.11 -9.21 -10.95
N LYS A 107 15.77 -9.23 -10.96
CA LYS A 107 14.99 -9.69 -12.11
C LYS A 107 13.56 -9.17 -12.16
N THR A 108 13.05 -9.02 -13.38
CA THR A 108 11.62 -8.91 -13.68
C THR A 108 11.02 -10.31 -13.80
N ARG A 109 9.93 -10.56 -13.08
CA ARG A 109 9.17 -11.82 -13.04
C ARG A 109 8.13 -11.90 -14.14
N ALA A 110 7.50 -10.77 -14.47
CA ALA A 110 6.52 -10.69 -15.54
C ALA A 110 6.35 -9.27 -16.07
N GLU A 111 5.77 -9.19 -17.27
CA GLU A 111 5.32 -7.93 -17.86
C GLU A 111 3.82 -8.02 -18.16
N MET A 112 3.02 -7.26 -17.43
CA MET A 112 1.56 -7.24 -17.60
C MET A 112 0.96 -5.89 -17.18
N THR A 113 -0.23 -5.57 -17.68
CA THR A 113 -0.99 -4.38 -17.25
C THR A 113 -1.59 -4.62 -15.86
N ILE A 114 -2.09 -3.56 -15.22
CA ILE A 114 -2.81 -3.69 -13.93
C ILE A 114 -4.03 -4.60 -14.07
N TRP A 115 -4.78 -4.49 -15.17
CA TRP A 115 -5.98 -5.30 -15.35
C TRP A 115 -5.66 -6.79 -15.55
N GLU A 116 -4.62 -7.10 -16.33
CA GLU A 116 -4.13 -8.49 -16.48
C GLU A 116 -3.61 -9.05 -15.15
N ALA A 117 -2.96 -8.20 -14.33
CA ALA A 117 -2.54 -8.56 -12.98
C ALA A 117 -3.72 -8.90 -12.07
N MET A 118 -4.81 -8.13 -12.10
CA MET A 118 -6.04 -8.44 -11.38
C MET A 118 -6.66 -9.76 -11.85
N GLU A 119 -6.75 -9.98 -13.16
CA GLU A 119 -7.29 -11.23 -13.73
C GLU A 119 -6.44 -12.45 -13.33
N LYS A 120 -5.11 -12.31 -13.31
CA LYS A 120 -4.20 -13.36 -12.84
C LYS A 120 -4.33 -13.60 -11.33
N LEU A 121 -4.39 -12.55 -10.53
CA LEU A 121 -4.53 -12.66 -9.08
C LEU A 121 -5.83 -13.36 -8.68
N ASN A 122 -6.90 -13.21 -9.48
CA ASN A 122 -8.18 -13.86 -9.24
C ASN A 122 -8.13 -15.39 -9.15
N THR A 123 -7.01 -16.00 -9.56
CA THR A 123 -6.75 -17.45 -9.45
C THR A 123 -6.14 -17.88 -8.11
N LEU A 124 -5.82 -16.94 -7.21
CA LEU A 124 -5.25 -17.18 -5.89
C LEU A 124 -6.33 -17.22 -4.79
N ILE A 125 -6.17 -18.11 -3.82
CA ILE A 125 -6.94 -18.12 -2.56
C ILE A 125 -5.97 -17.74 -1.43
N ASP A 126 -6.29 -16.69 -0.66
CA ASP A 126 -5.51 -16.23 0.50
C ASP A 126 -5.82 -17.07 1.75
N GLU A 127 -4.82 -17.75 2.30
CA GLU A 127 -4.97 -18.65 3.45
C GLU A 127 -4.79 -17.94 4.80
N SER A 128 -4.28 -16.70 4.81
CA SER A 128 -4.02 -15.92 6.02
C SER A 128 -5.24 -15.16 6.53
N ASP A 129 -6.20 -14.89 5.64
CA ASP A 129 -7.39 -14.12 5.94
C ASP A 129 -8.44 -14.99 6.69
N PRO A 130 -8.84 -14.60 7.92
CA PRO A 130 -9.90 -15.27 8.65
C PRO A 130 -11.31 -14.85 8.19
N ASP A 131 -11.43 -13.73 7.46
CA ASP A 131 -12.68 -13.00 7.26
C ASP A 131 -13.36 -13.30 5.91
N THR A 132 -12.74 -13.98 4.95
CA THR A 132 -13.36 -14.18 3.62
C THR A 132 -12.93 -15.42 2.81
N SER A 133 -13.79 -15.80 1.86
CA SER A 133 -13.52 -16.75 0.76
C SER A 133 -13.79 -16.13 -0.62
N LEU A 134 -13.85 -14.79 -0.69
CA LEU A 134 -14.08 -14.04 -1.92
C LEU A 134 -12.93 -14.25 -2.91
N SER A 135 -13.24 -14.11 -4.19
CA SER A 135 -12.19 -14.03 -5.20
C SER A 135 -11.43 -12.71 -5.05
N GLN A 136 -10.15 -12.70 -5.41
CA GLN A 136 -9.29 -11.54 -5.17
C GLN A 136 -9.79 -10.30 -5.93
N ILE A 137 -10.36 -10.46 -7.12
CA ILE A 137 -10.87 -9.31 -7.89
C ILE A 137 -12.07 -8.65 -7.20
N GLU A 138 -12.91 -9.44 -6.51
CA GLU A 138 -14.06 -8.93 -5.78
C GLU A 138 -13.62 -8.11 -4.57
N HIS A 139 -12.61 -8.57 -3.82
CA HIS A 139 -12.02 -7.83 -2.70
C HIS A 139 -11.43 -6.48 -3.14
N LEU A 140 -10.66 -6.47 -4.23
CA LEU A 140 -10.09 -5.25 -4.80
C LEU A 140 -11.18 -4.24 -5.18
N LEU A 141 -12.24 -4.70 -5.84
CA LEU A 141 -13.36 -3.85 -6.25
C LEU A 141 -14.21 -3.39 -5.06
N GLN A 142 -14.41 -4.22 -4.03
CA GLN A 142 -15.12 -3.82 -2.81
C GLN A 142 -14.39 -2.67 -2.09
N SER A 143 -13.07 -2.81 -1.94
CA SER A 143 -12.23 -1.78 -1.34
C SER A 143 -12.32 -0.47 -2.14
N ALA A 144 -12.15 -0.54 -3.46
CA ALA A 144 -12.21 0.61 -4.35
C ALA A 144 -13.61 1.28 -4.37
N GLU A 145 -14.70 0.50 -4.42
CA GLU A 145 -16.07 1.03 -4.41
C GLU A 145 -16.46 1.60 -3.03
N ALA A 146 -15.93 1.07 -1.92
CA ALA A 146 -16.11 1.69 -0.61
C ALA A 146 -15.49 3.09 -0.56
N ILE A 147 -14.25 3.23 -1.05
CA ILE A 147 -13.55 4.51 -1.17
C ILE A 147 -14.31 5.47 -2.10
N ARG A 148 -14.82 4.96 -3.22
CA ARG A 148 -15.61 5.74 -4.18
C ARG A 148 -16.94 6.22 -3.61
N ARG A 149 -17.66 5.36 -2.88
CA ARG A 149 -18.94 5.72 -2.21
C ARG A 149 -18.76 6.81 -1.17
N ASP A 150 -17.63 6.81 -0.46
CA ASP A 150 -17.27 7.87 0.48
C ASP A 150 -16.80 9.17 -0.21
N GLY A 151 -16.72 9.20 -1.55
CA GLY A 151 -16.39 10.40 -2.32
C GLY A 151 -14.90 10.79 -2.25
N LYS A 152 -14.02 9.84 -1.95
CA LYS A 152 -12.58 10.05 -1.83
C LYS A 152 -11.91 10.22 -3.22
N PRO A 153 -10.71 10.84 -3.29
CA PRO A 153 -10.03 11.12 -4.54
C PRO A 153 -9.76 9.87 -5.38
N ARG A 154 -9.66 10.05 -6.70
CA ARG A 154 -9.47 8.92 -7.65
C ARG A 154 -8.18 8.14 -7.44
N TRP A 155 -7.09 8.77 -7.03
CA TRP A 155 -5.85 8.05 -6.68
C TRP A 155 -6.05 7.15 -5.46
N PHE A 156 -6.92 7.52 -4.53
CA PHE A 156 -7.22 6.70 -3.34
C PHE A 156 -8.08 5.50 -3.74
N GLN A 157 -9.02 5.69 -4.67
CA GLN A 157 -9.78 4.58 -5.28
C GLN A 157 -8.83 3.60 -5.99
N LEU A 158 -7.82 4.12 -6.71
CA LEU A 158 -6.78 3.28 -7.32
C LEU A 158 -6.02 2.48 -6.27
N VAL A 159 -5.60 3.10 -5.16
CA VAL A 159 -4.91 2.38 -4.06
C VAL A 159 -5.77 1.22 -3.57
N GLY A 160 -7.07 1.45 -3.32
CA GLY A 160 -7.99 0.36 -2.95
C GLY A 160 -8.07 -0.74 -4.01
N LEU A 161 -8.06 -0.37 -5.29
CA LEU A 161 -8.10 -1.33 -6.40
C LEU A 161 -6.84 -2.19 -6.50
N ILE A 162 -5.67 -1.68 -6.10
CA ILE A 162 -4.40 -2.33 -6.40
C ILE A 162 -3.63 -2.84 -5.19
N HIS A 163 -3.97 -2.43 -3.95
CA HIS A 163 -3.15 -2.66 -2.74
C HIS A 163 -2.66 -4.11 -2.59
N ASP A 164 -3.50 -5.07 -2.97
CA ASP A 164 -3.25 -6.50 -2.84
C ASP A 164 -2.59 -7.15 -4.08
N LEU A 165 -2.33 -6.40 -5.16
CA LEU A 165 -1.71 -6.96 -6.37
C LEU A 165 -0.29 -7.49 -6.15
N GLY A 166 0.35 -7.12 -5.04
CA GLY A 166 1.63 -7.71 -4.67
C GLY A 166 1.55 -9.21 -4.38
N LYS A 167 0.34 -9.74 -4.12
CA LYS A 167 0.07 -11.17 -3.93
C LYS A 167 0.41 -12.02 -5.16
N LEU A 168 0.56 -11.38 -6.33
CA LEU A 168 1.11 -12.02 -7.53
C LEU A 168 2.46 -12.67 -7.32
N LEU A 169 3.25 -12.23 -6.33
CA LEU A 169 4.50 -12.85 -5.92
C LEU A 169 4.36 -14.37 -5.71
N PHE A 170 3.18 -14.84 -5.26
CA PHE A 170 2.86 -16.26 -5.08
C PHE A 170 3.08 -17.10 -6.34
N PHE A 171 2.82 -16.54 -7.53
CA PHE A 171 2.96 -17.28 -8.79
C PHE A 171 4.39 -17.37 -9.30
N TYR A 172 5.36 -16.83 -8.57
CA TYR A 172 6.75 -16.70 -9.01
C TYR A 172 7.72 -17.35 -8.03
N ASP A 173 8.40 -16.54 -7.21
CA ASP A 173 9.54 -16.98 -6.41
C ASP A 173 9.18 -17.32 -4.96
N ALA A 174 7.91 -17.12 -4.60
CA ALA A 174 7.43 -17.35 -3.25
C ALA A 174 7.71 -18.79 -2.80
N GLN A 175 8.13 -18.95 -1.55
CA GLN A 175 8.36 -20.27 -0.95
C GLN A 175 7.10 -20.82 -0.29
N GLY A 176 6.07 -20.00 -0.12
CA GLY A 176 4.74 -20.38 0.31
C GLY A 176 3.81 -19.17 0.30
N GLN A 177 2.70 -19.22 1.01
CA GLN A 177 1.93 -18.00 1.25
C GLN A 177 2.56 -17.14 2.36
N TRP A 178 3.34 -17.74 3.26
CA TRP A 178 3.93 -17.09 4.43
C TRP A 178 4.91 -15.95 4.08
N ASP A 179 5.47 -15.95 2.87
CA ASP A 179 6.33 -14.88 2.34
C ASP A 179 5.62 -13.99 1.30
N VAL A 180 4.29 -14.01 1.31
CA VAL A 180 3.44 -13.22 0.40
C VAL A 180 2.39 -12.43 1.18
N VAL A 181 1.56 -13.09 1.98
CA VAL A 181 0.38 -12.49 2.63
C VAL A 181 0.55 -12.33 4.15
N GLY A 182 -0.47 -11.81 4.83
CA GLY A 182 -0.54 -11.70 6.28
C GLY A 182 0.09 -10.45 6.88
N ASP A 183 -0.20 -10.21 8.17
CA ASP A 183 0.33 -9.08 8.93
C ASP A 183 1.87 -9.02 8.88
N THR A 184 2.41 -7.82 8.65
CA THR A 184 3.84 -7.60 8.59
C THR A 184 4.42 -7.12 9.93
N PHE A 185 5.73 -7.34 10.10
CA PHE A 185 6.48 -6.91 11.29
C PHE A 185 7.94 -6.62 10.94
N PRO A 186 8.65 -5.76 11.70
CA PRO A 186 10.07 -5.53 11.52
C PRO A 186 10.88 -6.80 11.84
N VAL A 187 11.79 -7.18 10.95
CA VAL A 187 12.83 -8.16 11.25
C VAL A 187 14.09 -7.45 11.75
N GLY A 188 14.93 -8.15 12.53
CA GLY A 188 16.21 -7.59 12.99
C GLY A 188 16.13 -6.72 14.26
N CYS A 189 15.01 -6.74 14.97
CA CYS A 189 14.85 -6.24 16.34
C CYS A 189 13.85 -7.10 17.11
N ALA A 190 13.72 -6.86 18.42
CA ALA A 190 12.82 -7.60 19.27
C ALA A 190 11.37 -7.53 18.77
N TYR A 191 10.69 -8.68 18.73
CA TYR A 191 9.30 -8.76 18.31
C TYR A 191 8.37 -8.22 19.38
N SER A 192 7.54 -7.25 19.00
CA SER A 192 6.52 -6.67 19.88
C SER A 192 5.46 -7.70 20.30
N PRO A 193 5.00 -7.69 21.56
CA PRO A 193 3.88 -8.54 22.00
C PRO A 193 2.54 -8.14 21.37
N LYS A 194 2.50 -7.05 20.58
CA LYS A 194 1.33 -6.62 19.81
C LYS A 194 1.25 -7.26 18.42
N ILE A 195 2.26 -8.03 18.01
CA ILE A 195 2.14 -8.91 16.84
C ILE A 195 1.21 -10.05 17.21
N ILE A 196 0.37 -10.46 16.26
CA ILE A 196 -0.53 -11.60 16.46
C ILE A 196 0.24 -12.88 16.77
N TYR A 197 -0.28 -13.69 17.69
CA TYR A 197 0.37 -14.93 18.18
C TYR A 197 1.87 -14.79 18.52
N PRO A 198 2.26 -13.86 19.42
CA PRO A 198 3.66 -13.53 19.65
C PRO A 198 4.50 -14.73 20.14
N ASP A 199 3.89 -15.70 20.81
CA ASP A 199 4.57 -16.92 21.28
C ASP A 199 5.08 -17.83 20.14
N THR A 200 4.63 -17.62 18.91
CA THR A 200 5.03 -18.43 17.76
C THR A 200 6.42 -18.07 17.22
N PHE A 201 6.97 -16.90 17.58
CA PHE A 201 8.34 -16.50 17.23
C PHE A 201 9.44 -17.31 17.91
N LYS A 202 9.13 -18.11 18.94
CA LYS A 202 10.12 -18.88 19.73
C LYS A 202 11.03 -19.81 18.91
N ASN A 203 10.56 -20.21 17.71
CA ASN A 203 11.30 -21.08 16.78
C ASN A 203 12.06 -20.29 15.71
N ASN A 204 11.83 -18.98 15.56
CA ASN A 204 12.59 -18.16 14.65
C ASN A 204 14.05 -18.08 15.13
N PRO A 205 15.05 -18.33 14.27
CA PRO A 205 16.46 -18.26 14.66
C PRO A 205 16.87 -16.86 15.15
N ASP A 206 16.26 -15.79 14.63
CA ASP A 206 16.55 -14.41 15.05
C ASP A 206 15.98 -14.09 16.45
N TYR A 207 15.02 -14.87 16.95
CA TYR A 207 14.38 -14.64 18.26
C TYR A 207 15.37 -14.70 19.44
N LYS A 208 16.43 -15.50 19.31
CA LYS A 208 17.46 -15.68 20.34
C LYS A 208 18.82 -15.10 19.94
N ASP A 209 18.89 -14.39 18.82
CA ASP A 209 20.11 -13.76 18.36
C ASP A 209 20.49 -12.60 19.30
N GLU A 210 21.76 -12.50 19.68
CA GLU A 210 22.22 -11.52 20.68
C GLU A 210 22.03 -10.06 20.23
N ILE A 211 21.93 -9.82 18.92
CA ILE A 211 21.67 -8.50 18.34
C ILE A 211 20.16 -8.35 18.12
N TYR A 212 19.55 -9.25 17.34
CA TYR A 212 18.15 -9.08 16.91
C TYR A 212 17.14 -9.23 18.05
N SER A 213 17.48 -9.91 19.15
CA SER A 213 16.60 -10.00 20.33
C SER A 213 16.57 -8.74 21.19
N THR A 214 17.42 -7.74 20.91
CA THR A 214 17.40 -6.45 21.63
C THR A 214 16.31 -5.53 21.09
N GLU A 215 15.86 -4.58 21.92
CA GLU A 215 14.76 -3.66 21.58
C GLU A 215 14.94 -2.98 20.21
N HIS A 216 16.15 -2.52 19.90
CA HIS A 216 16.44 -1.83 18.66
C HIS A 216 17.15 -2.70 17.61
N GLY A 217 17.81 -3.79 18.03
CA GLY A 217 18.54 -4.68 17.14
C GLY A 217 19.47 -3.95 16.16
N ILE A 218 19.20 -4.06 14.87
CA ILE A 218 19.99 -3.41 13.80
C ILE A 218 19.60 -1.95 13.53
N TYR A 219 18.57 -1.43 14.18
CA TYR A 219 18.02 -0.10 13.93
C TYR A 219 18.48 0.92 14.97
N THR A 220 18.23 2.19 14.67
CA THR A 220 18.42 3.32 15.58
C THR A 220 17.08 4.02 15.81
N PRO A 221 16.81 4.56 17.01
CA PRO A 221 15.61 5.35 17.24
C PRO A 221 15.50 6.53 16.26
N GLY A 222 14.31 6.72 15.68
CA GLY A 222 14.04 7.74 14.69
C GLY A 222 14.66 7.46 13.32
N CYS A 223 15.05 6.22 13.00
CA CYS A 223 15.62 5.87 11.71
C CYS A 223 14.66 6.11 10.52
N GLY A 224 13.36 6.21 10.78
CA GLY A 224 12.33 6.36 9.76
C GLY A 224 11.87 5.01 9.21
N MET A 225 10.56 4.84 8.99
CA MET A 225 9.99 3.58 8.49
C MET A 225 10.54 3.18 7.12
N ASP A 226 10.97 4.16 6.32
CA ASP A 226 11.64 3.90 5.04
C ASP A 226 12.92 3.07 5.17
N ASN A 227 13.57 3.09 6.34
CA ASN A 227 14.79 2.35 6.66
C ASN A 227 14.53 1.08 7.48
N VAL A 228 13.27 0.72 7.73
CA VAL A 228 12.89 -0.49 8.47
C VAL A 228 12.67 -1.65 7.51
N MET A 229 13.28 -2.78 7.80
CA MET A 229 13.08 -4.01 7.05
C MET A 229 11.86 -4.73 7.61
N LEU A 230 10.69 -4.49 7.00
CA LEU A 230 9.49 -5.28 7.28
C LEU A 230 9.62 -6.68 6.67
N SER A 231 9.01 -7.66 7.31
CA SER A 231 8.84 -9.02 6.79
C SER A 231 8.36 -8.99 5.35
N TRP A 232 9.04 -9.73 4.48
CA TRP A 232 8.83 -9.69 3.04
C TRP A 232 7.44 -10.21 2.66
N GLY A 233 6.75 -9.50 1.78
CA GLY A 233 5.41 -9.84 1.33
C GLY A 233 4.90 -8.89 0.24
N HIS A 234 3.59 -8.96 -0.01
CA HIS A 234 2.90 -8.22 -1.06
C HIS A 234 3.02 -6.69 -0.91
N ASP A 235 2.99 -6.15 0.31
CA ASP A 235 3.16 -4.72 0.59
C ASP A 235 4.45 -4.14 -0.02
N GLU A 236 5.61 -4.66 0.40
CA GLU A 236 6.92 -4.17 -0.01
C GLU A 236 7.15 -4.43 -1.50
N TYR A 237 6.71 -5.60 -1.99
CA TYR A 237 6.82 -5.96 -3.40
C TYR A 237 6.03 -5.00 -4.30
N LEU A 238 4.76 -4.71 -3.97
CA LEU A 238 3.95 -3.80 -4.75
C LEU A 238 4.42 -2.34 -4.61
N TYR A 239 4.81 -1.92 -3.42
CA TYR A 239 5.34 -0.58 -3.17
C TYR A 239 6.48 -0.26 -4.13
N HIS A 240 7.47 -1.16 -4.26
CA HIS A 240 8.60 -0.91 -5.16
C HIS A 240 8.18 -0.83 -6.63
N ILE A 241 7.23 -1.65 -7.09
CA ILE A 241 6.72 -1.60 -8.46
C ILE A 241 6.00 -0.28 -8.72
N MET A 242 5.12 0.14 -7.81
CA MET A 242 4.31 1.35 -7.96
C MET A 242 5.15 2.63 -7.81
N LYS A 243 6.10 2.65 -6.87
CA LYS A 243 7.01 3.78 -6.66
C LYS A 243 7.75 4.16 -7.95
N ASP A 244 8.20 3.16 -8.71
CA ASP A 244 9.01 3.39 -9.90
C ASP A 244 8.18 3.57 -11.18
N GLN A 245 6.92 3.11 -11.19
CA GLN A 245 6.13 2.97 -12.42
C GLN A 245 4.73 3.60 -12.39
N SER A 246 4.38 4.34 -11.34
CA SER A 246 3.11 5.07 -11.20
C SER A 246 3.32 6.55 -10.85
N THR A 247 2.23 7.30 -10.76
CA THR A 247 2.18 8.68 -10.25
C THR A 247 1.33 8.80 -8.98
N ILE A 248 1.24 7.71 -8.22
CA ILE A 248 0.54 7.67 -6.92
C ILE A 248 1.30 8.56 -5.91
N PRO A 249 0.61 9.40 -5.12
CA PRO A 249 1.25 10.26 -4.12
C PRO A 249 1.86 9.45 -2.97
N ASP A 250 2.72 10.09 -2.18
CA ASP A 250 3.46 9.46 -1.07
C ASP A 250 2.52 8.79 -0.06
N GLU A 251 1.37 9.40 0.25
CA GLU A 251 0.34 8.81 1.11
C GLU A 251 -0.19 7.49 0.54
N GLY A 252 -0.48 7.45 -0.75
CA GLY A 252 -0.97 6.24 -1.42
C GLY A 252 0.08 5.14 -1.48
N LEU A 253 1.35 5.50 -1.69
CA LEU A 253 2.47 4.55 -1.62
C LEU A 253 2.67 4.02 -0.20
N ALA A 254 2.50 4.86 0.82
CA ALA A 254 2.56 4.44 2.23
C ALA A 254 1.39 3.52 2.62
N MET A 255 0.18 3.81 2.14
CA MET A 255 -0.97 2.91 2.30
C MET A 255 -0.64 1.53 1.72
N ILE A 256 -0.12 1.45 0.50
CA ILE A 256 0.30 0.16 -0.09
C ILE A 256 1.39 -0.53 0.74
N ARG A 257 2.44 0.21 1.13
CA ARG A 257 3.62 -0.36 1.79
C ARG A 257 3.37 -0.84 3.23
N TYR A 258 2.38 -0.28 3.91
CA TYR A 258 2.22 -0.47 5.35
C TYR A 258 0.81 -0.92 5.77
N HIS A 259 -0.11 -1.21 4.84
CA HIS A 259 -1.47 -1.64 5.19
C HIS A 259 -1.54 -2.98 5.93
N SER A 260 -0.54 -3.85 5.76
CA SER A 260 -0.44 -5.08 6.55
C SER A 260 0.30 -4.88 7.89
N PHE A 261 0.85 -3.69 8.18
CA PHE A 261 1.66 -3.46 9.37
C PHE A 261 0.81 -3.15 10.62
N TYR A 262 -0.14 -4.05 10.92
CA TYR A 262 -1.11 -3.91 12.02
C TYR A 262 -0.49 -3.61 13.39
N PRO A 263 0.64 -4.22 13.79
CA PRO A 263 1.31 -3.84 15.03
C PRO A 263 1.59 -2.34 15.15
N TRP A 264 1.86 -1.66 14.03
CA TRP A 264 2.12 -0.22 13.98
C TRP A 264 0.83 0.61 13.88
N HIS A 265 0.06 0.46 12.79
CA HIS A 265 -1.06 1.37 12.53
C HIS A 265 -2.27 1.16 13.45
N THR A 266 -2.46 -0.06 13.94
CA THR A 266 -3.55 -0.41 14.88
C THR A 266 -3.02 -0.62 16.30
N GLY A 267 -1.95 -1.39 16.45
CA GLY A 267 -1.37 -1.73 17.74
C GLY A 267 -0.59 -0.58 18.40
N GLY A 268 -0.07 0.38 17.63
CA GLY A 268 0.79 1.45 18.15
C GLY A 268 2.13 0.95 18.72
N ALA A 269 2.63 -0.19 18.22
CA ALA A 269 4.01 -0.64 18.42
C ALA A 269 4.98 0.16 17.53
N TYR A 270 6.28 -0.02 17.75
CA TYR A 270 7.36 0.46 16.89
C TYR A 270 7.43 1.98 16.66
N LYS A 271 6.75 2.79 17.48
CA LYS A 271 6.81 4.27 17.39
C LYS A 271 8.22 4.84 17.53
N TRP A 272 9.10 4.14 18.24
CA TRP A 272 10.49 4.56 18.40
C TRP A 272 11.28 4.57 17.09
N MET A 273 10.82 3.87 16.05
CA MET A 273 11.44 3.88 14.71
C MET A 273 11.05 5.13 13.90
N MET A 274 9.94 5.79 14.24
CA MET A 274 9.31 6.83 13.41
C MET A 274 10.11 8.14 13.38
N ASN A 275 10.08 8.80 12.23
CA ASN A 275 10.45 10.21 12.07
C ASN A 275 9.19 11.08 11.78
N GLU A 276 9.37 12.38 11.53
CA GLU A 276 8.27 13.32 11.28
C GLU A 276 7.40 12.95 10.05
N LYS A 277 8.00 12.37 9.01
CA LYS A 277 7.27 11.89 7.83
C LYS A 277 6.35 10.74 8.22
N ASP A 278 6.82 9.82 9.05
CA ASP A 278 6.07 8.61 9.41
C ASP A 278 4.81 8.92 10.21
N GLU A 279 4.77 10.01 10.98
CA GLU A 279 3.55 10.45 11.65
C GLU A 279 2.44 10.79 10.64
N ARG A 280 2.78 11.49 9.54
CA ARG A 280 1.82 11.76 8.45
C ARG A 280 1.43 10.49 7.71
N MET A 281 2.39 9.63 7.41
CA MET A 281 2.13 8.36 6.72
C MET A 281 1.27 7.42 7.57
N LEU A 282 1.42 7.43 8.90
CA LEU A 282 0.58 6.68 9.83
C LEU A 282 -0.88 7.12 9.75
N GLU A 283 -1.14 8.43 9.63
CA GLU A 283 -2.50 8.95 9.46
C GLU A 283 -3.12 8.49 8.13
N ALA A 284 -2.34 8.52 7.04
CA ALA A 284 -2.78 8.01 5.74
C ALA A 284 -3.12 6.52 5.78
N VAL A 285 -2.24 5.68 6.35
CA VAL A 285 -2.47 4.23 6.47
C VAL A 285 -3.71 3.94 7.31
N LYS A 286 -3.91 4.66 8.42
CA LYS A 286 -5.12 4.55 9.24
C LYS A 286 -6.39 4.99 8.50
N ALA A 287 -6.31 5.97 7.61
CA ALA A 287 -7.44 6.39 6.79
C ALA A 287 -7.82 5.31 5.75
N PHE A 288 -6.85 4.55 5.25
CA PHE A 288 -7.10 3.46 4.30
C PHE A 288 -7.65 2.19 4.97
N ASN A 289 -7.13 1.81 6.13
CA ASN A 289 -7.41 0.51 6.78
C ASN A 289 -8.91 0.14 6.89
N PRO A 290 -9.86 1.05 7.21
CA PRO A 290 -11.27 0.71 7.24
C PRO A 290 -11.76 0.15 5.91
N TYR A 291 -11.32 0.71 4.78
CA TYR A 291 -11.73 0.29 3.44
C TYR A 291 -11.27 -1.13 3.11
N ASP A 292 -10.00 -1.46 3.31
CA ASP A 292 -9.49 -2.83 3.14
C ASP A 292 -10.22 -3.82 4.06
N LEU A 293 -10.36 -3.48 5.34
CA LEU A 293 -10.87 -4.43 6.32
C LEU A 293 -12.38 -4.64 6.24
N TYR A 294 -13.15 -3.56 6.28
CA TYR A 294 -14.59 -3.64 6.49
C TYR A 294 -15.36 -3.79 5.20
N SER A 295 -14.81 -3.47 4.02
CA SER A 295 -15.54 -3.65 2.74
C SER A 295 -15.78 -5.12 2.39
N LYS A 296 -15.07 -6.06 3.03
CA LYS A 296 -15.20 -7.50 2.81
C LYS A 296 -16.62 -8.04 3.05
N SER A 297 -17.43 -7.34 3.85
CA SER A 297 -18.83 -7.68 4.11
C SER A 297 -19.84 -7.00 3.16
N ASP A 298 -19.38 -6.18 2.22
CA ASP A 298 -20.26 -5.50 1.27
C ASP A 298 -20.81 -6.44 0.18
N GLU A 299 -21.85 -6.00 -0.51
CA GLU A 299 -22.31 -6.69 -1.71
C GLU A 299 -21.20 -6.77 -2.75
N VAL A 300 -21.05 -7.96 -3.35
CA VAL A 300 -20.02 -8.23 -4.35
C VAL A 300 -20.29 -7.41 -5.62
N PRO A 301 -19.37 -6.53 -6.03
CA PRO A 301 -19.55 -5.72 -7.22
C PRO A 301 -19.49 -6.56 -8.50
N LYS A 302 -20.28 -6.18 -9.51
CA LYS A 302 -20.19 -6.78 -10.85
C LYS A 302 -19.01 -6.19 -11.60
N VAL A 303 -18.01 -7.03 -11.89
CA VAL A 303 -16.76 -6.63 -12.55
C VAL A 303 -17.03 -5.94 -13.88
N GLU A 304 -17.98 -6.46 -14.68
CA GLU A 304 -18.29 -5.96 -16.02
C GLU A 304 -18.82 -4.53 -16.00
N ASP A 305 -19.58 -4.16 -14.97
CA ASP A 305 -20.19 -2.84 -14.83
C ASP A 305 -19.15 -1.78 -14.41
N LEU A 306 -18.06 -2.21 -13.75
CA LEU A 306 -17.06 -1.33 -13.16
C LEU A 306 -15.75 -1.28 -13.97
N LYS A 307 -15.52 -2.23 -14.87
CA LYS A 307 -14.27 -2.38 -15.61
C LYS A 307 -13.84 -1.10 -16.31
N GLU A 308 -14.71 -0.50 -17.13
CA GLU A 308 -14.36 0.71 -17.89
C GLU A 308 -14.06 1.90 -16.97
N TYR A 309 -14.76 2.03 -15.84
CA TYR A 309 -14.50 3.08 -14.87
C TYR A 309 -13.11 2.97 -14.23
N TYR A 310 -12.72 1.75 -13.83
CA TYR A 310 -11.42 1.53 -13.20
C TYR A 310 -10.28 1.51 -14.21
N LEU A 311 -10.51 1.09 -15.46
CA LEU A 311 -9.53 1.26 -16.53
C LEU A 311 -9.19 2.73 -16.78
N ASP A 312 -10.18 3.64 -16.70
CA ASP A 312 -9.96 5.08 -16.80
C ASP A 312 -9.12 5.63 -15.62
N ILE A 313 -9.36 5.15 -14.40
CA ILE A 313 -8.51 5.49 -13.23
C ILE A 313 -7.08 4.95 -13.41
N ILE A 314 -6.93 3.70 -13.84
CA ILE A 314 -5.62 3.10 -14.11
C ILE A 314 -4.87 3.92 -15.17
N ASP A 315 -5.56 4.38 -16.22
CA ASP A 315 -4.96 5.20 -17.28
C ASP A 315 -4.41 6.53 -16.73
N GLU A 316 -5.15 7.16 -15.81
CA GLU A 316 -4.79 8.46 -15.23
C GLU A 316 -3.47 8.41 -14.44
N PHE A 317 -3.20 7.34 -13.69
CA PHE A 317 -2.05 7.29 -12.77
C PHE A 317 -0.92 6.35 -13.21
N ILE A 318 -1.20 5.39 -14.09
CA ILE A 318 -0.27 4.34 -14.49
C ILE A 318 -0.19 4.23 -16.02
N GLY A 319 -1.35 4.24 -16.69
CA GLY A 319 -1.52 3.96 -18.12
C GLY A 319 -2.18 2.60 -18.33
N LYS A 320 -3.38 2.56 -18.93
CA LYS A 320 -4.22 1.35 -19.00
C LYS A 320 -3.57 0.19 -19.77
N ASP A 321 -2.85 0.53 -20.83
CA ASP A 321 -2.16 -0.42 -21.71
C ASP A 321 -0.66 -0.55 -21.35
N LYS A 322 -0.20 0.16 -20.32
CA LYS A 322 1.20 0.12 -19.89
C LYS A 322 1.51 -1.24 -19.27
N LYS A 323 2.44 -1.96 -19.89
CA LYS A 323 3.02 -3.17 -19.31
C LYS A 323 4.01 -2.78 -18.21
N LEU A 324 3.65 -3.10 -16.97
CA LEU A 324 4.52 -2.90 -15.82
C LEU A 324 5.48 -4.07 -15.70
N LYS A 325 6.67 -3.78 -15.19
CA LYS A 325 7.63 -4.81 -14.77
C LYS A 325 7.31 -5.21 -13.34
N TRP A 326 6.76 -6.41 -13.19
CA TRP A 326 6.47 -7.08 -11.92
C TRP A 326 7.66 -7.96 -11.54
#